data_AF-A0A5N7UCZ9-F1
#
_entry.id   AF-A0A5N7UCZ9-F1
#
_cell.length_a   1.000
_cell.length_b   1.000
_cell.length_c   1.000
_cell.angle_alpha   90.00
_cell.angle_beta   90.00
_cell.angle_gamma   90.00
#
_symmetry.space_group_name_H-M   'P 1'
#
loop_
_entity.id
_entity.type
_entity.pdbx_description
1 polymer ?
#
loop_
_entity_poly.entity_id
_entity_poly.type
_entity_poly.pdbx_seq_one_letter_code
_entity_poly.pdbx_strand_id
1 'polypeptide(L)'
;MKKKINICIYILFLALFFSCNPLYKQYELLNSNTIKNSLYSDQSKIIKSILSKEKKQVILVIRWKKNILVKNGPLYYTALLYNTVNGEKKIIKTTEQNPDKEILLKITSDKEFKEYLYILENYLEGKDEYLLSLEDSFSSSEANSPYYLYDFVKNKKLKIKSFAFNKNGKIIQ
;
A
#
# COMPACT_ATOMS: atom_id res chain seq x y z
N MET A 1 9.15 -38.83 -33.31
CA MET A 1 8.59 -37.46 -33.19
C MET A 1 7.81 -37.15 -31.89
N LYS A 2 7.69 -38.06 -30.90
CA LYS A 2 6.89 -37.81 -29.66
C LYS A 2 7.60 -36.98 -28.57
N LYS A 3 8.92 -36.77 -28.63
CA LYS A 3 9.68 -36.07 -27.57
C LYS A 3 9.54 -34.54 -27.58
N LYS A 4 9.26 -33.90 -28.74
CA LYS A 4 9.15 -32.44 -28.83
C LYS A 4 7.85 -31.88 -28.24
N ILE A 5 6.75 -32.64 -28.28
CA ILE A 5 5.44 -32.20 -27.78
C ILE A 5 5.45 -32.05 -26.25
N ASN A 6 6.11 -32.96 -25.53
CA ASN A 6 6.23 -32.89 -24.06
C ASN A 6 7.07 -31.71 -23.57
N ILE A 7 8.07 -31.26 -24.35
CA ILE A 7 8.89 -30.09 -24.01
C ILE A 7 8.06 -28.80 -24.18
N CYS A 8 7.25 -28.69 -25.23
CA CYS A 8 6.40 -27.52 -25.44
C CYS A 8 5.32 -27.37 -24.35
N ILE A 9 4.73 -28.47 -23.88
CA ILE A 9 3.75 -28.44 -22.78
C ILE A 9 4.42 -28.02 -21.46
N TYR A 10 5.65 -28.48 -21.19
CA TYR A 10 6.42 -28.06 -20.02
C TYR A 10 6.80 -26.57 -20.07
N ILE A 11 7.18 -26.05 -21.25
CA ILE A 11 7.47 -24.62 -21.43
C ILE A 11 6.20 -23.77 -21.32
N LEU A 12 5.04 -24.27 -21.77
CA LEU A 12 3.74 -23.59 -21.64
C LEU A 12 3.25 -23.57 -20.17
N PHE A 13 3.46 -24.66 -19.43
CA PHE A 13 3.21 -24.69 -17.98
C PHE A 13 4.20 -23.80 -17.22
N LEU A 14 5.48 -23.79 -17.58
CA LEU A 14 6.44 -22.84 -17.02
C LEU A 14 6.04 -21.38 -17.33
N ALA A 15 5.51 -21.09 -18.53
CA ALA A 15 4.98 -19.79 -18.93
C ALA A 15 3.80 -19.35 -18.04
N LEU A 16 2.94 -20.28 -17.61
CA LEU A 16 1.84 -20.03 -16.68
C LEU A 16 2.32 -19.81 -15.23
N PHE A 17 3.55 -20.23 -14.89
CA PHE A 17 4.23 -19.94 -13.63
C PHE A 17 5.13 -18.69 -13.69
N PHE A 18 5.15 -17.91 -14.78
CA PHE A 18 5.73 -16.56 -14.78
C PHE A 18 4.86 -15.61 -13.95
N SER A 19 5.03 -15.74 -12.63
CA SER A 19 5.18 -14.66 -11.66
C SER A 19 4.14 -13.54 -11.66
N CYS A 20 2.87 -13.84 -11.96
CA CYS A 20 1.79 -12.99 -11.46
C CYS A 20 1.67 -13.22 -9.95
N ASN A 21 2.32 -12.36 -9.17
CA ASN A 21 2.10 -12.30 -7.73
C ASN A 21 0.58 -12.17 -7.48
N PRO A 22 -0.07 -13.14 -6.79
CA PRO A 22 -1.51 -13.13 -6.58
C PRO A 22 -1.98 -11.86 -5.86
N LEU A 23 -1.18 -11.32 -4.94
CA LEU A 23 -1.49 -10.07 -4.23
C LEU A 23 -1.49 -8.87 -5.19
N TYR A 24 -0.54 -8.83 -6.13
CA TYR A 24 -0.50 -7.75 -7.12
C TYR A 24 -1.68 -7.83 -8.09
N LYS A 25 -2.08 -9.04 -8.50
CA LYS A 25 -3.29 -9.25 -9.32
C LYS A 25 -4.54 -8.77 -8.58
N GLN A 26 -4.66 -9.07 -7.28
CA GLN A 26 -5.75 -8.57 -6.45
C GLN A 26 -5.70 -7.04 -6.31
N TYR A 27 -4.52 -6.45 -6.16
CA TYR A 27 -4.37 -4.99 -6.19
C TYR A 27 -4.91 -4.37 -7.49
N GLU A 28 -4.61 -4.97 -8.64
CA GLU A 28 -5.12 -4.49 -9.93
C GLU A 28 -6.65 -4.58 -10.00
N LEU A 29 -7.25 -5.65 -9.46
CA LEU A 29 -8.71 -5.80 -9.38
C LEU A 29 -9.34 -4.74 -8.47
N LEU A 30 -8.76 -4.50 -7.29
CA LEU A 30 -9.21 -3.49 -6.33
C LEU A 30 -9.07 -2.05 -6.86
N ASN A 31 -8.30 -1.86 -7.93
CA ASN A 31 -8.09 -0.59 -8.60
C ASN A 31 -8.64 -0.54 -10.03
N SER A 32 -9.49 -1.50 -10.41
CA SER A 32 -10.08 -1.57 -11.76
C SER A 32 -10.82 -0.29 -12.17
N ASN A 33 -11.47 0.39 -11.21
CA ASN A 33 -12.20 1.64 -11.42
C ASN A 33 -11.32 2.91 -11.29
N THR A 34 -10.03 2.77 -11.00
CA THR A 34 -9.11 3.91 -10.87
C THR A 34 -8.68 4.40 -12.26
N ILE A 35 -8.68 5.72 -12.47
CA ILE A 35 -8.20 6.33 -13.73
C ILE A 35 -6.73 5.99 -13.93
N LYS A 36 -6.41 5.34 -15.06
CA LYS A 36 -5.05 4.93 -15.43
C LYS A 36 -4.28 6.11 -16.04
N ASN A 37 -3.56 6.84 -15.20
CA ASN A 37 -2.67 7.93 -15.60
C ASN A 37 -1.19 7.60 -15.26
N SER A 38 -0.28 8.55 -15.48
CA SER A 38 1.14 8.39 -15.12
C SER A 38 1.34 8.14 -13.63
N LEU A 39 0.64 8.87 -12.77
CA LEU A 39 0.70 8.69 -11.30
C LEU A 39 0.26 7.28 -10.89
N TYR A 40 -0.85 6.77 -11.44
CA TYR A 40 -1.29 5.40 -11.21
C TYR A 40 -0.22 4.39 -11.65
N SER A 41 0.42 4.63 -12.79
CA SER A 41 1.46 3.74 -13.31
C SER A 41 2.67 3.66 -12.38
N ASP A 42 3.09 4.80 -11.83
CA ASP A 42 4.19 4.87 -10.85
C ASP A 42 3.82 4.17 -9.54
N GLN A 43 2.61 4.43 -9.02
CA GLN A 43 2.08 3.73 -7.84
C GLN A 43 2.03 2.21 -8.07
N SER A 44 1.56 1.77 -9.24
CA SER A 44 1.45 0.35 -9.58
C SER A 44 2.81 -0.35 -9.63
N LYS A 45 3.84 0.30 -10.18
CA LYS A 45 5.23 -0.22 -10.17
C LYS A 45 5.75 -0.40 -8.74
N ILE A 46 5.54 0.61 -7.89
CA ILE A 46 5.96 0.56 -6.48
C ILE A 46 5.22 -0.55 -5.73
N ILE A 47 3.89 -0.63 -5.87
CA ILE A 47 3.08 -1.66 -5.23
C ILE A 47 3.50 -3.06 -5.69
N LYS A 48 3.77 -3.24 -6.99
CA LYS A 48 4.27 -4.51 -7.51
C LYS A 48 5.57 -4.94 -6.81
N SER A 49 6.52 -4.02 -6.66
CA SER A 49 7.79 -4.25 -5.96
C SER A 49 7.60 -4.60 -4.49
N ILE A 50 6.73 -3.87 -3.78
CA ILE A 50 6.41 -4.12 -2.37
C ILE A 50 5.81 -5.52 -2.24
N LEU A 51 4.75 -5.81 -2.99
CA LEU A 51 4.01 -7.06 -2.85
C LEU A 51 4.83 -8.26 -3.32
N SER A 52 5.72 -8.13 -4.32
CA SER A 52 6.54 -9.26 -4.82
C SER A 52 7.48 -9.85 -3.79
N LYS A 53 7.77 -9.12 -2.71
CA LYS A 53 8.59 -9.57 -1.58
C LYS A 53 7.77 -10.36 -0.56
N GLU A 54 6.45 -10.28 -0.64
CA GLU A 54 5.53 -10.88 0.33
C GLU A 54 4.95 -12.18 -0.22
N LYS A 55 5.05 -13.26 0.57
CA LYS A 55 4.54 -14.60 0.24
C LYS A 55 3.26 -14.94 1.00
N LYS A 56 2.83 -14.07 1.91
CA LYS A 56 1.79 -14.32 2.90
C LYS A 56 0.61 -13.38 2.69
N GLN A 57 -0.49 -13.71 3.35
CA GLN A 57 -1.65 -12.83 3.46
C GLN A 57 -1.26 -11.56 4.22
N VAL A 58 -1.41 -10.41 3.57
CA VAL A 58 -1.02 -9.12 4.13
C VAL A 58 -2.15 -8.11 4.04
N ILE A 59 -2.18 -7.20 5.00
CA ILE A 59 -2.90 -5.94 4.91
C ILE A 59 -1.85 -4.85 4.65
N LEU A 60 -2.11 -4.01 3.65
CA LEU A 60 -1.25 -2.89 3.29
C LEU A 60 -1.96 -1.57 3.61
N VAL A 61 -1.36 -0.74 4.45
CA VAL A 61 -1.77 0.66 4.65
C VAL A 61 -0.69 1.56 4.04
N ILE A 62 -1.02 2.35 3.03
CA ILE A 62 -0.05 3.18 2.30
C ILE A 62 -0.55 4.61 2.12
N ARG A 63 0.36 5.57 2.28
CA ARG A 63 0.13 6.97 1.95
C ARG A 63 1.16 7.43 0.93
N TRP A 64 0.66 8.01 -0.15
CA TRP A 64 1.47 8.60 -1.22
C TRP A 64 1.72 10.07 -0.93
N LYS A 65 2.95 10.55 -1.16
CA LYS A 65 3.33 11.94 -1.02
C LYS A 65 4.04 12.39 -2.29
N LYS A 66 3.79 13.63 -2.70
CA LYS A 66 4.41 14.25 -3.86
C LYS A 66 4.56 15.73 -3.56
N ASN A 67 5.73 16.30 -3.84
CA ASN A 67 5.90 17.74 -3.72
C ASN A 67 5.12 18.43 -4.85
N ILE A 68 4.12 19.23 -4.47
CA ILE A 68 3.22 19.92 -5.41
C ILE A 68 3.87 21.20 -5.97
N LEU A 69 4.83 21.78 -5.25
CA LEU A 69 5.57 22.97 -5.66
C LEU A 69 6.57 22.68 -6.80
N VAL A 70 6.97 21.42 -6.95
CA VAL A 70 7.89 20.99 -8.02
C VAL A 70 7.08 20.34 -9.13
N LYS A 71 7.08 20.97 -10.32
CA LYS A 71 6.50 20.36 -11.53
C LYS A 71 7.20 19.02 -11.77
N ASN A 72 6.42 17.93 -11.79
CA ASN A 72 6.91 16.55 -11.86
C ASN A 72 7.82 16.12 -10.69
N GLY A 73 7.61 16.68 -9.48
CA GLY A 73 8.30 16.23 -8.28
C GLY A 73 8.16 14.72 -8.04
N PRO A 74 9.15 14.07 -7.39
CA PRO A 74 9.14 12.62 -7.24
C PRO A 74 7.99 12.15 -6.35
N LEU A 75 7.48 10.96 -6.67
CA LEU A 75 6.53 10.26 -5.81
C LEU A 75 7.32 9.54 -4.71
N TYR A 76 6.98 9.80 -3.46
CA TYR A 76 7.52 9.09 -2.31
C TYR A 76 6.39 8.60 -1.42
N TYR A 77 6.67 7.68 -0.51
CA TYR A 77 5.61 7.02 0.24
C TYR A 77 6.04 6.51 1.60
N THR A 78 5.04 6.16 2.40
CA THR A 78 5.22 5.33 3.59
C THR A 78 4.12 4.28 3.59
N ALA A 79 4.52 3.05 3.85
CA ALA A 79 3.67 1.87 3.80
C ALA A 79 3.88 1.03 5.06
N LEU A 80 2.77 0.60 5.66
CA LEU A 80 2.73 -0.42 6.69
C LEU A 80 2.20 -1.72 6.06
N LEU A 81 2.98 -2.78 6.22
CA LEU A 81 2.56 -4.15 5.94
C LEU A 81 2.28 -4.86 7.25
N TYR A 82 1.10 -5.45 7.36
CA TYR A 82 0.70 -6.31 8.46
C TYR A 82 0.47 -7.72 7.95
N ASN A 83 1.17 -8.68 8.53
CA ASN A 83 1.00 -10.09 8.22
C ASN A 83 -0.13 -10.68 9.06
N THR A 84 -1.21 -11.10 8.41
CA THR A 84 -2.42 -11.58 9.10
C THR A 84 -2.23 -12.92 9.79
N VAL A 85 -1.14 -13.66 9.49
CA VAL A 85 -0.89 -15.00 10.04
C VAL A 85 -0.17 -14.93 11.38
N ASN A 86 0.82 -14.04 11.52
CA ASN A 86 1.67 -13.96 12.71
C ASN A 86 1.64 -12.59 13.41
N GLY A 87 0.84 -11.64 12.91
CA GLY A 87 0.70 -10.31 13.47
C GLY A 87 1.90 -9.39 13.25
N GLU A 88 2.91 -9.81 12.48
CA GLU A 88 4.12 -9.04 12.24
C GLU A 88 3.81 -7.76 11.46
N LYS A 89 4.40 -6.65 11.90
CA LYS A 89 4.26 -5.32 11.29
C LYS A 89 5.60 -4.86 10.75
N LYS A 90 5.60 -4.33 9.52
CA LYS A 90 6.79 -3.83 8.81
C LYS A 90 6.49 -2.48 8.18
N ILE A 91 7.40 -1.54 8.32
CA ILE A 91 7.31 -0.24 7.64
C ILE A 91 8.30 -0.21 6.47
N ILE A 92 7.82 0.24 5.32
CA ILE A 92 8.63 0.57 4.15
C ILE A 92 8.37 2.03 3.83
N LYS A 93 9.41 2.85 3.81
CA LYS A 93 9.28 4.27 3.41
C LYS A 93 10.36 4.69 2.44
N THR A 94 10.04 5.69 1.64
CA THR A 94 11.02 6.46 0.84
C THR A 94 10.94 7.93 1.24
N THR A 95 11.91 8.73 0.82
CA THR A 95 11.91 10.18 1.10
C THR A 95 11.89 10.96 -0.19
N GLU A 96 11.54 12.24 -0.13
CA GLU A 96 11.57 13.12 -1.29
C GLU A 96 12.96 13.19 -1.94
N GLN A 97 14.03 13.21 -1.12
CA GLN A 97 15.41 13.23 -1.59
C GLN A 97 15.88 11.89 -2.16
N ASN A 98 15.28 10.78 -1.72
CA ASN A 98 15.63 9.43 -2.14
C ASN A 98 14.36 8.61 -2.44
N PRO A 99 13.61 8.95 -3.50
CA PRO A 99 12.31 8.35 -3.78
C PRO A 99 12.40 6.89 -4.22
N ASP A 100 13.55 6.47 -4.76
CA ASP A 100 13.79 5.11 -5.26
C ASP A 100 14.46 4.18 -4.23
N LYS A 101 14.85 4.71 -3.07
CA LYS A 101 15.56 3.95 -2.03
C LYS A 101 14.63 3.60 -0.88
N GLU A 102 14.18 2.35 -0.84
CA GLU A 102 13.38 1.82 0.26
C GLU A 102 14.17 1.77 1.57
N ILE A 103 13.60 2.35 2.62
CA ILE A 103 14.06 2.24 4.00
C ILE A 103 13.12 1.29 4.71
N LEU A 104 13.65 0.13 5.10
CA LEU A 104 12.95 -0.87 5.86
C LEU A 104 13.12 -0.59 7.35
N LEU A 105 12.01 -0.39 8.06
CA LEU A 105 12.01 -0.17 9.50
C LEU A 105 11.21 -1.26 10.20
N LYS A 106 11.80 -1.83 11.25
CA LYS A 106 11.03 -2.56 12.27
C LYS A 106 10.37 -1.53 13.17
N ILE A 107 9.09 -1.72 13.48
CA ILE A 107 8.37 -0.83 14.38
C ILE A 107 8.93 -1.04 15.78
N THR A 108 9.72 -0.06 16.25
CA THR A 108 10.28 -0.03 17.61
C THR A 108 9.61 1.02 18.49
N SER A 109 8.82 1.93 17.90
CA SER A 109 8.06 2.96 18.61
C SER A 109 6.79 3.34 17.84
N ASP A 110 5.68 3.50 18.57
CA ASP A 110 4.38 3.81 17.98
C ASP A 110 4.24 5.28 17.54
N LYS A 111 5.18 6.16 17.89
CA LYS A 111 5.03 7.62 17.69
C LYS A 111 5.18 8.07 16.24
N GLU A 112 6.15 7.54 15.48
CA GLU A 112 6.42 8.01 14.10
C GLU A 112 5.37 7.51 13.09
N PHE A 113 4.73 6.37 13.38
CA PHE A 113 3.78 5.71 12.48
C PHE A 113 2.38 5.58 13.09
N LYS A 114 2.05 6.49 14.02
CA LYS A 114 0.83 6.40 14.84
C LYS A 114 -0.44 6.33 13.99
N GLU A 115 -0.53 7.11 12.91
CA GLU A 115 -1.69 7.09 12.01
C GLU A 115 -1.85 5.74 11.31
N TYR A 116 -0.75 5.12 10.87
CA TYR A 116 -0.80 3.81 10.21
C TYR A 116 -1.23 2.71 11.17
N LEU A 117 -0.70 2.73 12.40
CA LEU A 117 -1.07 1.79 13.45
C LEU A 117 -2.53 1.98 13.86
N TYR A 118 -2.97 3.23 14.04
CA TYR A 118 -4.34 3.55 14.39
C TYR A 118 -5.34 3.09 13.32
N ILE A 119 -5.03 3.30 12.03
CA ILE A 119 -5.84 2.81 10.92
C ILE A 119 -5.94 1.29 10.97
N LEU A 120 -4.79 0.61 11.11
CA LEU A 120 -4.76 -0.85 11.16
C LEU A 120 -5.57 -1.40 12.34
N GLU A 121 -5.41 -0.85 13.54
CA GLU A 121 -6.10 -1.31 14.75
C GLU A 121 -7.61 -1.16 14.63
N ASN A 122 -8.10 0.03 14.24
CA ASN A 122 -9.52 0.23 14.03
C ASN A 122 -10.09 -0.68 12.93
N TYR A 123 -9.32 -0.93 11.87
CA TYR A 123 -9.72 -1.86 10.81
C TYR A 123 -9.84 -3.30 11.32
N LEU A 124 -8.87 -3.76 12.12
CA LEU A 124 -8.88 -5.09 12.73
C LEU A 124 -10.03 -5.25 13.73
N GLU A 125 -10.44 -4.16 14.40
CA GLU A 125 -11.63 -4.11 15.27
C GLU A 125 -12.96 -3.99 14.51
N GLY A 126 -12.94 -3.94 13.17
CA GLY A 126 -14.14 -3.86 12.34
C GLY A 126 -14.78 -2.46 12.27
N LYS A 127 -14.04 -1.41 12.65
CA LYS A 127 -14.52 -0.01 12.69
C LYS A 127 -14.36 0.70 11.34
N ASP A 128 -14.78 0.04 10.27
CA ASP A 128 -14.60 0.54 8.90
C ASP A 128 -15.39 1.84 8.64
N GLU A 129 -16.62 1.91 9.13
CA GLU A 129 -17.47 3.10 8.99
C GLU A 129 -16.85 4.31 9.70
N TYR A 130 -16.29 4.09 10.89
CA TYR A 130 -15.58 5.14 11.63
C TYR A 130 -14.34 5.61 10.89
N LEU A 131 -13.52 4.70 10.34
CA LEU A 131 -12.35 5.08 9.54
C LEU A 131 -12.75 5.90 8.30
N LEU A 132 -13.89 5.58 7.69
CA LEU A 132 -14.42 6.31 6.53
C LEU A 132 -15.06 7.65 6.91
N SER A 133 -15.53 7.81 8.16
CA SER A 133 -16.10 9.06 8.66
C SER A 133 -15.07 10.09 9.09
N LEU A 134 -13.78 9.74 9.18
CA LEU A 134 -12.73 10.67 9.58
C LEU A 134 -12.68 11.87 8.61
N GLU A 135 -12.55 13.06 9.19
CA GLU A 135 -12.38 14.31 8.44
C GLU A 135 -10.91 14.62 8.18
N ASP A 136 -10.68 15.48 7.20
CA ASP A 136 -9.31 15.84 6.81
C ASP A 136 -8.76 16.89 7.78
N SER A 137 -7.64 16.62 8.44
CA SER A 137 -7.01 17.61 9.33
C SER A 137 -6.47 18.83 8.59
N PHE A 138 -6.38 18.78 7.25
CA PHE A 138 -5.68 19.78 6.46
C PHE A 138 -6.66 20.52 5.55
N SER A 139 -6.85 21.81 5.82
CA SER A 139 -7.77 22.69 5.08
C SER A 139 -7.26 23.12 3.70
N SER A 140 -5.97 22.95 3.41
CA SER A 140 -5.39 23.26 2.10
C SER A 140 -5.30 22.01 1.22
N SER A 141 -5.66 22.16 -0.06
CA SER A 141 -5.53 21.14 -1.11
C SER A 141 -4.10 20.60 -1.29
N GLU A 142 -3.11 21.25 -0.68
CA GLU A 142 -1.69 20.94 -0.80
C GLU A 142 -1.21 19.78 0.11
N ALA A 143 -1.97 19.40 1.14
CA ALA A 143 -1.59 18.34 2.08
C ALA A 143 -2.50 17.10 2.05
N ASN A 144 -3.51 17.10 1.18
CA ASN A 144 -4.56 16.09 1.12
C ASN A 144 -4.12 14.80 0.41
N SER A 145 -3.19 14.09 1.06
CA SER A 145 -2.77 12.76 0.67
C SER A 145 -3.49 11.71 1.53
N PRO A 146 -4.58 11.09 1.04
CA PRO A 146 -5.31 10.09 1.81
C PRO A 146 -4.47 8.85 2.06
N TYR A 147 -4.85 8.10 3.10
CA TYR A 147 -4.35 6.75 3.33
C TYR A 147 -5.19 5.75 2.52
N TYR A 148 -4.54 4.74 1.97
CA TYR A 148 -5.21 3.62 1.33
C TYR A 148 -4.91 2.35 2.12
N LEU A 149 -5.97 1.66 2.55
CA LEU A 149 -5.88 0.33 3.14
C LEU A 149 -6.32 -0.70 2.10
N TYR A 150 -5.52 -1.74 1.93
CA TYR A 150 -5.81 -2.90 1.10
C TYR A 150 -5.77 -4.15 1.95
N ASP A 151 -6.88 -4.88 2.00
CA ASP A 151 -6.96 -6.22 2.55
C ASP A 151 -7.17 -7.20 1.39
N PHE A 152 -6.09 -7.88 1.05
CA PHE A 152 -6.02 -8.80 -0.08
C PHE A 152 -6.80 -10.10 0.17
N VAL A 153 -6.99 -10.47 1.45
CA VAL A 153 -7.75 -11.66 1.83
C VAL A 153 -9.25 -11.40 1.67
N LYS A 154 -9.70 -10.24 2.15
CA LYS A 154 -11.11 -9.84 2.07
C LYS A 154 -11.48 -9.19 0.73
N ASN A 155 -10.52 -9.04 -0.19
CA ASN A 155 -10.67 -8.27 -1.42
C ASN A 155 -11.31 -6.90 -1.15
N LYS A 156 -10.72 -6.15 -0.21
CA LYS A 156 -11.26 -4.88 0.27
C LYS A 156 -10.24 -3.77 0.14
N LYS A 157 -10.72 -2.59 -0.26
CA LYS A 157 -9.97 -1.34 -0.32
C LYS A 157 -10.72 -0.25 0.43
N LEU A 158 -10.05 0.47 1.32
CA LEU A 158 -10.56 1.68 1.96
C LEU A 158 -9.69 2.88 1.56
N LYS A 159 -10.33 4.02 1.29
CA LYS A 159 -9.67 5.31 1.12
C LYS A 159 -10.05 6.16 2.33
N ILE A 160 -9.07 6.39 3.20
CA ILE A 160 -9.24 7.10 4.47
C ILE A 160 -8.65 8.49 4.31
N LYS A 161 -9.37 9.53 4.75
CA LYS A 161 -8.88 10.92 4.63
C LYS A 161 -7.59 11.11 5.42
N SER A 162 -6.82 12.13 5.05
CA SER A 162 -5.58 12.44 5.75
C SER A 162 -5.91 12.99 7.13
N PHE A 163 -5.34 12.43 8.20
CA PHE A 163 -5.48 12.99 9.54
C PHE A 163 -4.15 12.98 10.29
N ALA A 164 -4.08 13.72 11.39
CA ALA A 164 -2.92 13.78 12.27
C ALA A 164 -3.35 13.78 13.75
N PHE A 165 -2.44 13.38 14.63
CA PHE A 165 -2.63 13.51 16.07
C PHE A 165 -2.04 14.81 16.63
N ASN A 166 -2.75 15.44 17.56
CA ASN A 166 -2.18 16.52 18.36
C ASN A 166 -1.24 15.99 19.45
N LYS A 167 -0.56 16.90 20.15
CA LYS A 167 0.36 16.58 21.27
C LYS A 167 -0.27 15.77 22.41
N ASN A 168 -1.59 15.86 22.57
CA ASN A 168 -2.36 15.12 23.59
C ASN A 168 -2.85 13.76 23.07
N GLY A 169 -2.50 13.39 21.85
CA GLY A 169 -2.88 12.13 21.22
C GLY A 169 -4.31 12.07 20.70
N LYS A 170 -5.03 13.20 20.61
CA LYS A 170 -6.35 13.28 19.95
C LYS A 170 -6.18 13.54 18.45
N ILE A 171 -7.08 12.99 17.64
CA ILE A 171 -7.13 13.29 16.21
C ILE A 171 -7.48 14.77 16.03
N ILE A 172 -6.78 15.44 15.11
CA ILE A 172 -7.09 16.78 14.64
C ILE A 172 -8.10 16.62 13.50
N GLN A 173 -9.27 17.22 13.60
CA GLN A 173 -10.31 17.19 12.56
C GLN A 173 -10.95 18.57 12.50
#